data_AF-A0A5N5W8Y3-F1
#
_entry.id   AF-A0A5N5W8Y3-F1
#
_cell.length_a   1.000
_cell.length_b   1.000
_cell.length_c   1.000
_cell.angle_alpha   90.00
_cell.angle_beta   90.00
_cell.angle_gamma   90.00
#
_symmetry.space_group_name_H-M   'P 1'
#
loop_
_entity.id
_entity.type
_entity.pdbx_description
1 polymer ?
#
loop_
_entity_poly.entity_id
_entity_poly.type
_entity_poly.pdbx_seq_one_letter_code
_entity_poly.pdbx_strand_id
1 'polypeptide(L)'
;MYPPSSSAFASVRRHFDELRVGDPILVVVPTGIEGAKPVRLTAAEAYEALYSPDRDPQFASAVWKEAIRSALSNLDAHGTGKLLVIWLALPRLIGTVHRICGRLRADRLDVEAEMILALLEELAAPDAESRLSDSSLIHAARTRAWRFARDGLQELPSIQVERIAHDRAPITPDGEADAPAEEGLDVRVDRPDGPDGLCAPLRFRVRPEHLRTGAIADTDDGTWDRSTHHRPRKKRRPGCRVDARTVRPARRRA
;
A
#
# COMPACT_ATOMS: atom_id res chain seq x y z
N MET A 1 15.51 -4.32 -28.17
CA MET A 1 16.33 -3.70 -27.12
C MET A 1 15.66 -2.37 -26.78
N TYR A 2 14.82 -2.33 -25.75
CA TYR A 2 14.14 -1.09 -25.36
C TYR A 2 15.18 -0.14 -24.73
N PRO A 3 15.16 1.16 -25.05
CA PRO A 3 15.99 2.12 -24.34
C PRO A 3 15.66 2.04 -22.84
N PRO A 4 16.64 2.23 -21.95
CA PRO A 4 16.34 2.30 -20.53
C PRO A 4 15.29 3.38 -20.33
N SER A 5 14.12 3.00 -19.85
CA SER A 5 13.00 3.89 -19.57
C SER A 5 13.49 5.02 -18.66
N SER A 6 13.57 6.23 -19.22
CA SER A 6 14.05 7.40 -18.49
C SER A 6 13.07 7.73 -17.37
N SER A 7 13.53 7.70 -16.13
CA SER A 7 12.72 8.04 -14.96
C SER A 7 12.23 9.48 -15.06
N ALA A 8 11.02 9.78 -14.56
CA ALA A 8 10.46 11.12 -14.65
C ALA A 8 11.31 12.14 -13.88
N PHE A 9 11.86 11.75 -12.72
CA PHE A 9 12.80 12.58 -11.96
C PHE A 9 14.09 12.84 -12.74
N ALA A 10 14.60 11.83 -13.47
CA ALA A 10 15.79 11.98 -14.30
C ALA A 10 15.54 12.93 -15.48
N SER A 11 14.37 12.84 -16.11
CA SER A 11 13.98 13.73 -17.21
C SER A 11 13.87 15.19 -16.77
N VAL A 12 13.24 15.45 -15.61
CA VAL A 12 13.18 16.80 -15.03
C VAL A 12 14.58 17.31 -14.70
N ARG A 13 15.43 16.49 -14.06
CA ARG A 13 16.80 16.90 -13.76
C ARG A 13 17.59 17.26 -15.02
N ARG A 14 17.50 16.41 -16.05
CA ARG A 14 18.16 16.64 -17.35
C ARG A 14 17.71 17.95 -17.99
N HIS A 15 16.41 18.26 -17.96
CA HIS A 15 15.88 19.51 -18.50
C HIS A 15 16.56 20.74 -17.87
N PHE A 16 16.77 20.75 -16.56
CA PHE A 16 17.45 21.85 -15.87
C PHE A 16 18.98 21.83 -16.03
N ASP A 17 19.59 20.65 -16.20
CA ASP A 17 21.01 20.55 -16.52
C ASP A 17 21.31 21.09 -17.94
N GLU A 18 20.42 20.86 -18.92
CA GLU A 18 20.53 21.37 -20.29
C GLU A 18 20.22 22.88 -20.39
N LEU A 19 19.24 23.38 -19.63
CA LEU A 19 18.88 24.80 -19.60
C LEU A 19 19.98 25.71 -19.04
N ARG A 20 20.91 25.17 -18.25
CA ARG A 20 22.12 25.90 -17.81
C ARG A 20 22.95 26.44 -18.99
N VAL A 21 22.70 25.99 -20.22
CA VAL A 21 23.43 26.38 -21.43
C VAL A 21 22.69 27.45 -22.27
N GLY A 22 21.38 27.71 -22.07
CA GLY A 22 20.56 28.40 -23.08
C GLY A 22 19.72 29.62 -22.66
N ASP A 23 19.01 29.59 -21.52
CA ASP A 23 18.16 30.70 -21.06
C ASP A 23 17.78 30.51 -19.57
N PRO A 24 18.14 31.41 -18.65
CA PRO A 24 17.91 31.18 -17.23
C PRO A 24 16.46 31.43 -16.85
N ILE A 25 15.80 30.41 -16.29
CA ILE A 25 14.55 30.59 -15.57
C ILE A 25 14.82 31.49 -14.36
N LEU A 26 14.17 32.65 -14.32
CA LEU A 26 14.36 33.64 -13.26
C LEU A 26 13.25 33.58 -12.20
N VAL A 27 13.66 33.49 -10.94
CA VAL A 27 12.82 33.64 -9.74
C VAL A 27 13.13 35.00 -9.12
N VAL A 28 12.10 35.82 -8.86
CA VAL A 28 12.29 37.19 -8.35
C VAL A 28 11.93 37.26 -6.87
N VAL A 29 12.93 37.10 -5.99
CA VAL A 29 12.72 37.03 -4.55
C VAL A 29 12.73 38.44 -3.93
N PRO A 30 11.67 38.86 -3.22
CA PRO A 30 11.67 40.12 -2.50
C PRO A 30 12.58 40.03 -1.27
N THR A 31 13.40 41.06 -1.03
CA THR A 31 14.44 41.08 0.00
C THR A 31 13.97 41.46 1.40
N GLY A 32 12.66 41.58 1.64
CA GLY A 32 12.06 41.82 2.96
C GLY A 32 12.36 43.19 3.59
N ILE A 33 13.34 43.93 3.06
CA ILE A 33 13.69 45.28 3.45
C ILE A 33 12.92 46.26 2.57
N GLU A 34 12.17 47.16 3.20
CA GLU A 34 11.40 48.19 2.50
C GLU A 34 12.33 49.05 1.62
N GLY A 35 12.08 49.04 0.30
CA GLY A 35 12.90 49.77 -0.69
C GLY A 35 14.13 49.01 -1.23
N ALA A 36 14.43 47.81 -0.74
CA ALA A 36 15.50 47.01 -1.33
C ALA A 36 15.06 46.41 -2.68
N LYS A 37 16.00 46.34 -3.64
CA LYS A 37 15.73 45.75 -4.95
C LYS A 37 15.50 44.24 -4.81
N PRO A 38 14.49 43.68 -5.49
CA PRO A 38 14.27 42.23 -5.49
C PRO A 38 15.44 41.52 -6.16
N VAL A 39 15.81 40.36 -5.64
CA VAL A 39 16.91 39.55 -6.13
C VAL A 39 16.38 38.64 -7.23
N ARG A 40 17.00 38.70 -8.41
CA ARG A 40 16.70 37.78 -9.52
C ARG A 40 17.65 36.60 -9.42
N LEU A 41 17.10 35.41 -9.25
CA LEU A 41 17.84 34.15 -9.17
C LEU A 41 17.56 33.32 -10.40
N THR A 42 18.61 32.80 -11.01
CA THR A 42 18.51 31.69 -11.96
C THR A 42 18.02 30.42 -11.25
N ALA A 43 17.53 29.42 -11.99
CA ALA A 43 17.19 28.12 -11.41
C ALA A 43 18.36 27.52 -10.60
N ALA A 44 19.59 27.61 -11.11
CA ALA A 44 20.77 27.11 -10.41
C ALA A 44 21.02 27.85 -9.09
N GLU A 45 20.95 29.18 -9.08
CA GLU A 45 21.11 29.99 -7.86
C GLU A 45 19.98 29.74 -6.86
N ALA A 46 18.75 29.53 -7.32
CA ALA A 46 17.63 29.15 -6.47
C ALA A 46 17.87 27.78 -5.80
N TYR A 47 18.41 26.81 -6.54
CA TYR A 47 18.79 25.51 -5.97
C TYR A 47 19.90 25.64 -4.93
N GLU A 48 20.94 26.41 -5.23
CA GLU A 48 22.03 26.66 -4.28
C GLU A 48 21.51 27.36 -3.02
N ALA A 49 20.67 28.38 -3.16
CA ALA A 49 20.06 29.07 -2.02
C ALA A 49 19.26 28.12 -1.09
N LEU A 50 18.70 27.03 -1.62
CA LEU A 50 17.94 26.06 -0.83
C LEU A 50 18.79 24.94 -0.22
N TYR A 51 19.88 24.55 -0.87
CA TYR A 51 20.59 23.31 -0.57
C TYR A 51 22.09 23.48 -0.26
N SER A 52 22.64 24.69 -0.38
CA SER A 52 24.01 24.97 0.06
C SER A 52 24.18 24.80 1.58
N PRO A 53 25.39 24.45 2.06
CA PRO A 53 25.67 24.26 3.49
C PRO A 53 25.38 25.49 4.34
N ASP A 54 25.67 26.68 3.82
CA ASP A 54 25.56 27.97 4.53
C ASP A 54 24.23 28.69 4.23
N ARG A 55 23.16 27.93 3.92
CA ARG A 55 21.88 28.53 3.55
C ARG A 55 21.27 29.34 4.69
N ASP A 56 20.72 30.51 4.36
CA ASP A 56 19.83 31.25 5.24
C ASP A 56 18.41 30.65 5.17
N PRO A 57 17.85 30.12 6.27
CA PRO A 57 16.50 29.57 6.30
C PRO A 57 15.41 30.56 5.89
N GLN A 58 15.57 31.85 6.20
CA GLN A 58 14.56 32.88 5.84
C GLN A 58 14.57 33.13 4.34
N PHE A 59 15.76 33.33 3.76
CA PHE A 59 15.92 33.44 2.32
C PHE A 59 15.44 32.18 1.59
N ALA A 60 15.78 30.98 2.09
CA ALA A 60 15.32 29.72 1.51
C ALA A 60 13.78 29.61 1.50
N SER A 61 13.11 30.03 2.57
CA SER A 61 11.65 30.08 2.62
C SER A 61 11.08 31.08 1.61
N ALA A 62 11.74 32.22 1.40
CA ALA A 62 11.32 33.22 0.42
C ALA A 62 11.49 32.71 -1.02
N VAL A 63 12.60 32.02 -1.32
CA VAL A 63 12.84 31.34 -2.60
C VAL A 63 11.74 30.33 -2.89
N TRP A 64 11.39 29.47 -1.93
CA TRP A 64 10.30 28.51 -2.09
C TRP A 64 8.95 29.18 -2.35
N LYS A 65 8.61 30.21 -1.57
CA LYS A 65 7.36 30.95 -1.74
C LYS A 65 7.26 31.56 -3.14
N GLU A 66 8.34 32.12 -3.64
CA GLU A 66 8.36 32.71 -4.98
C GLU A 66 8.33 31.66 -6.09
N ALA A 67 9.05 30.55 -5.94
CA ALA A 67 8.99 29.44 -6.89
C ALA A 67 7.56 28.89 -7.02
N ILE A 68 6.87 28.72 -5.88
CA ILE A 68 5.46 28.30 -5.86
C ILE A 68 4.58 29.37 -6.52
N ARG A 69 4.73 30.64 -6.16
CA ARG A 69 3.97 31.75 -6.77
C ARG A 69 4.14 31.77 -8.30
N SER A 70 5.37 31.63 -8.77
CA SER A 70 5.69 31.55 -10.21
C SER A 70 5.03 30.34 -10.88
N ALA A 71 4.99 29.19 -10.20
CA ALA A 71 4.29 28.01 -10.70
C ALA A 71 2.77 28.21 -10.79
N LEU A 72 2.19 28.95 -9.84
CA LEU A 72 0.75 29.25 -9.80
C LEU A 72 0.34 30.32 -10.83
N SER A 73 1.19 31.31 -11.08
CA SER A 73 0.91 32.37 -12.07
C SER A 73 0.98 31.88 -13.52
N ASN A 74 1.67 30.77 -13.77
CA ASN A 74 1.77 30.19 -15.09
C ASN A 74 0.55 29.31 -15.40
N LEU A 75 -0.38 29.87 -16.19
CA LEU A 75 -1.60 29.19 -16.65
C LEU A 75 -1.34 28.02 -17.61
N ASP A 76 -0.15 27.96 -18.20
CA ASP A 76 0.24 26.81 -19.02
C ASP A 76 0.34 25.54 -18.16
N ALA A 77 -0.30 24.46 -18.62
CA ALA A 77 -0.22 23.14 -18.01
C ALA A 77 1.23 22.66 -17.91
N HIS A 78 2.09 23.06 -18.85
CA HIS A 78 3.51 22.72 -18.92
C HIS A 78 4.43 23.89 -18.56
N GLY A 79 3.90 24.92 -17.89
CA GLY A 79 4.64 26.12 -17.55
C GLY A 79 5.92 25.84 -16.77
N THR A 80 6.99 26.52 -17.15
CA THR A 80 8.34 26.33 -16.62
C THR A 80 8.43 26.51 -15.10
N GLY A 81 7.55 27.30 -14.49
CA GLY A 81 7.45 27.44 -13.03
C GLY A 81 7.08 26.13 -12.31
N LYS A 82 6.16 25.32 -12.88
CA LYS A 82 5.80 24.02 -12.31
C LYS A 82 6.96 23.04 -12.39
N LEU A 83 7.66 23.01 -13.52
CA LEU A 83 8.88 22.22 -13.69
C LEU A 83 9.96 22.63 -12.69
N LEU A 84 10.11 23.94 -12.44
CA LEU A 84 11.06 24.45 -11.45
C LEU A 84 10.71 23.96 -10.05
N VAL A 85 9.46 24.07 -9.63
CA VAL A 85 9.01 23.57 -8.31
C VAL A 85 9.25 22.07 -8.17
N ILE A 86 8.95 21.28 -9.21
CA ILE A 86 9.21 19.83 -9.21
C ILE A 86 10.72 19.57 -9.07
N TRP A 87 11.56 20.27 -9.84
CA TRP A 87 13.01 20.12 -9.80
C TRP A 87 13.58 20.47 -8.41
N LEU A 88 13.15 21.60 -7.83
CA LEU A 88 13.53 22.00 -6.47
C LEU A 88 13.03 21.01 -5.40
N ALA A 89 11.95 20.28 -5.66
CA ALA A 89 11.42 19.26 -4.74
C ALA A 89 12.23 17.95 -4.77
N LEU A 90 12.90 17.62 -5.88
CA LEU A 90 13.53 16.31 -6.09
C LEU A 90 14.47 15.87 -4.96
N PRO A 91 15.41 16.70 -4.45
CA PRO A 91 16.32 16.28 -3.37
C PRO A 91 15.58 15.79 -2.12
N ARG A 92 14.38 16.35 -1.87
CA ARG A 92 13.53 15.96 -0.73
C ARG A 92 12.67 14.74 -1.03
N LEU A 93 12.47 14.35 -2.28
CA LEU A 93 11.59 13.25 -2.67
C LEU A 93 12.34 11.94 -2.96
N ILE A 94 13.56 12.01 -3.50
CA ILE A 94 14.37 10.83 -3.89
C ILE A 94 14.51 9.81 -2.75
N GLY A 95 14.78 10.28 -1.53
CA GLY A 95 14.89 9.39 -0.36
C GLY A 95 13.59 8.66 -0.04
N THR A 96 12.44 9.28 -0.31
CA THR A 96 11.12 8.65 -0.11
C THR A 96 10.87 7.58 -1.17
N VAL A 97 11.17 7.87 -2.45
CA VAL A 97 11.07 6.90 -3.54
C VAL A 97 11.89 5.65 -3.21
N HIS A 98 13.15 5.82 -2.82
CA HIS A 98 14.03 4.71 -2.46
C HIS A 98 13.46 3.87 -1.31
N ARG A 99 12.90 4.51 -0.27
CA ARG A 99 12.28 3.81 0.86
C ARG A 99 11.02 3.04 0.45
N ILE A 100 10.18 3.61 -0.40
CA ILE A 100 8.95 2.96 -0.88
C ILE A 100 9.31 1.74 -1.74
N CYS A 101 10.18 1.91 -2.74
CA CYS A 101 10.61 0.80 -3.60
C CYS A 101 11.31 -0.30 -2.79
N GLY A 102 12.18 0.06 -1.84
CA GLY A 102 12.88 -0.93 -1.00
C GLY A 102 11.97 -1.68 -0.03
N ARG A 103 10.94 -1.03 0.52
CA ARG A 103 10.07 -1.64 1.54
C ARG A 103 8.83 -2.33 0.98
N LEU A 104 8.23 -1.76 -0.07
CA LEU A 104 6.96 -2.22 -0.63
C LEU A 104 7.14 -2.87 -2.01
N ARG A 105 8.37 -2.89 -2.57
CA ARG A 105 8.67 -3.44 -3.90
C ARG A 105 7.85 -2.81 -5.04
N ALA A 106 7.35 -1.59 -4.85
CA ALA A 106 6.64 -0.84 -5.88
C ALA A 106 7.58 -0.43 -7.02
N ASP A 107 7.06 -0.37 -8.25
CA ASP A 107 7.81 0.14 -9.40
C ASP A 107 8.23 1.59 -9.14
N ARG A 108 9.50 1.86 -9.41
CA ARG A 108 10.08 3.19 -9.23
C ARG A 108 9.43 4.22 -10.16
N LEU A 109 9.15 3.86 -11.40
CA LEU A 109 8.58 4.79 -12.39
C LEU A 109 7.19 5.24 -11.95
N ASP A 110 6.37 4.31 -11.45
CA ASP A 110 5.03 4.60 -10.96
C ASP A 110 5.06 5.47 -9.71
N VAL A 111 5.97 5.18 -8.76
CA VAL A 111 6.12 5.98 -7.54
C VAL A 111 6.57 7.41 -7.88
N GLU A 112 7.51 7.58 -8.81
CA GLU A 112 7.96 8.90 -9.26
C GLU A 112 6.84 9.67 -9.99
N ALA A 113 6.09 9.00 -10.88
CA ALA A 113 4.96 9.58 -11.58
C ALA A 113 3.88 10.04 -10.61
N GLU A 114 3.53 9.22 -9.62
CA GLU A 114 2.53 9.55 -8.62
C GLU A 114 2.96 10.74 -7.73
N MET A 115 4.25 10.83 -7.38
CA MET A 115 4.75 12.00 -6.65
C MET A 115 4.65 13.28 -7.48
N ILE A 116 4.99 13.23 -8.78
CA ILE A 116 4.86 14.39 -9.67
C ILE A 116 3.39 14.79 -9.82
N LEU A 117 2.51 13.81 -10.04
CA LEU A 117 1.08 14.04 -10.16
C LEU A 117 0.54 14.72 -8.89
N ALA A 118 0.91 14.23 -7.71
CA ALA A 118 0.54 14.83 -6.44
C ALA A 118 0.99 16.30 -6.32
N LEU A 119 2.23 16.61 -6.72
CA LEU A 119 2.72 18.00 -6.71
C LEU A 119 1.90 18.90 -7.66
N LEU A 120 1.61 18.41 -8.86
CA LEU A 120 0.86 19.16 -9.86
C LEU A 120 -0.61 19.38 -9.45
N GLU A 121 -1.25 18.38 -8.85
CA GLU A 121 -2.60 18.50 -8.31
C GLU A 121 -2.67 19.51 -7.15
N GLU A 122 -1.69 19.51 -6.24
CA GLU A 122 -1.62 20.50 -5.16
C GLU A 122 -1.44 21.92 -5.72
N LEU A 123 -0.62 22.09 -6.76
CA LEU A 123 -0.47 23.38 -7.44
C LEU A 123 -1.71 23.80 -8.25
N ALA A 124 -2.51 22.85 -8.72
CA ALA A 124 -3.74 23.14 -9.47
C ALA A 124 -4.96 23.42 -8.57
N ALA A 125 -4.83 23.25 -7.25
CA ALA A 125 -5.93 23.47 -6.32
C ALA A 125 -6.33 24.97 -6.28
N PRO A 126 -7.64 25.29 -6.20
CA PRO A 126 -8.13 26.67 -6.25
C PRO A 126 -7.67 27.55 -5.07
N ASP A 127 -7.29 26.94 -3.94
CA ASP A 127 -6.79 27.59 -2.73
C ASP A 127 -5.27 27.43 -2.55
N ALA A 128 -4.55 27.04 -3.60
CA ALA A 128 -3.13 26.70 -3.54
C ALA A 128 -2.27 27.85 -2.96
N GLU A 129 -2.51 29.10 -3.33
CA GLU A 129 -1.66 30.23 -2.91
C GLU A 129 -1.67 30.46 -1.38
N SER A 130 -2.82 30.24 -0.72
CA SER A 130 -2.95 30.46 0.73
C SER A 130 -2.56 29.24 1.56
N ARG A 131 -2.68 28.03 1.01
CA ARG A 131 -2.42 26.75 1.70
C ARG A 131 -1.00 26.23 1.53
N LEU A 132 -0.36 26.50 0.38
CA LEU A 132 0.90 25.87 0.04
C LEU A 132 2.09 26.52 0.74
N SER A 133 2.86 25.66 1.39
CA SER A 133 4.23 25.89 1.82
C SER A 133 5.10 24.82 1.20
N ASP A 134 6.42 25.02 1.22
CA ASP A 134 7.36 23.99 0.78
C ASP A 134 7.15 22.67 1.55
N SER A 135 6.93 22.76 2.87
CA SER A 135 6.76 21.59 3.72
C SER A 135 5.45 20.84 3.44
N SER A 136 4.33 21.56 3.26
CA SER A 136 3.03 20.96 2.99
C SER A 136 2.98 20.32 1.60
N LEU A 137 3.55 20.97 0.59
CA LEU A 137 3.63 20.44 -0.77
C LEU A 137 4.44 19.13 -0.83
N ILE A 138 5.64 19.11 -0.22
CA ILE A 138 6.48 17.91 -0.15
C ILE A 138 5.81 16.82 0.67
N HIS A 139 5.13 17.17 1.76
CA HIS A 139 4.41 16.22 2.59
C HIS A 139 3.24 15.56 1.83
N ALA A 140 2.46 16.33 1.08
CA ALA A 140 1.36 15.83 0.27
C ALA A 140 1.85 14.79 -0.76
N ALA A 141 2.91 15.12 -1.52
CA ALA A 141 3.49 14.20 -2.49
C ALA A 141 4.01 12.90 -1.86
N ARG A 142 4.71 12.99 -0.74
CA ARG A 142 5.19 11.80 0.00
C ARG A 142 4.03 10.94 0.50
N THR A 143 3.02 11.57 1.09
CA THR A 143 1.86 10.87 1.65
C THR A 143 1.10 10.13 0.57
N ARG A 144 0.88 10.79 -0.57
CA ARG A 144 0.17 10.20 -1.70
C ARG A 144 0.91 9.00 -2.29
N ALA A 145 2.23 9.11 -2.48
CA ALA A 145 3.03 7.99 -2.95
C ALA A 145 3.04 6.80 -1.98
N TRP A 146 3.07 7.05 -0.67
CA TRP A 146 2.95 5.97 0.33
C TRP A 146 1.58 5.28 0.29
N ARG A 147 0.51 6.04 0.05
CA ARG A 147 -0.84 5.48 -0.11
C ARG A 147 -0.91 4.63 -1.38
N PHE A 148 -0.53 5.20 -2.52
CA PHE A 148 -0.47 4.52 -3.81
C PHE A 148 0.27 3.17 -3.74
N ALA A 149 1.49 3.17 -3.17
CA ALA A 149 2.29 1.96 -3.07
C ALA A 149 1.72 0.91 -2.09
N ARG A 150 0.90 1.31 -1.11
CA ARG A 150 0.21 0.39 -0.20
C ARG A 150 -1.06 -0.17 -0.83
N ASP A 151 -1.79 0.64 -1.57
CA ASP A 151 -3.00 0.22 -2.26
C ASP A 151 -2.63 -0.83 -3.34
N GLY A 152 -1.53 -0.62 -4.07
CA GLY A 152 -1.00 -1.61 -5.01
C GLY A 152 -0.56 -2.95 -4.39
N LEU A 153 -0.28 -3.01 -3.07
CA LEU A 153 -0.05 -4.27 -2.36
C LEU A 153 -1.36 -5.01 -2.04
N GLN A 154 -2.47 -4.30 -1.88
CA GLN A 154 -3.78 -4.91 -1.66
C GLN A 154 -4.33 -5.52 -2.96
N GLU A 155 -3.92 -4.98 -4.11
CA GLU A 155 -4.32 -5.42 -5.45
C GLU A 155 -3.41 -6.50 -6.05
N LEU A 156 -2.57 -7.16 -5.24
CA LEU A 156 -1.78 -8.30 -5.73
C LEU A 156 -2.72 -9.41 -6.24
N PRO A 157 -2.56 -9.86 -7.50
CA PRO A 157 -3.33 -10.97 -8.03
C PRO A 157 -3.22 -12.15 -7.08
N SER A 158 -4.35 -12.63 -6.59
CA SER A 158 -4.33 -13.79 -5.71
C SER A 158 -3.78 -14.97 -6.51
N ILE A 159 -2.65 -15.50 -6.06
CA ILE A 159 -2.04 -16.75 -6.59
C ILE A 159 -3.06 -17.91 -6.53
N GLN A 160 -4.12 -17.79 -5.72
CA GLN A 160 -5.21 -18.77 -5.69
C GLN A 160 -6.02 -18.79 -6.98
N VAL A 161 -6.20 -17.65 -7.68
CA VAL A 161 -6.96 -17.61 -8.95
C VAL A 161 -6.13 -18.26 -10.07
N GLU A 162 -4.83 -18.01 -10.11
CA GLU A 162 -3.91 -18.70 -11.03
C GLU A 162 -3.84 -20.20 -10.72
N ARG A 163 -3.84 -20.59 -9.44
CA ARG A 163 -3.88 -22.01 -9.05
C ARG A 163 -5.21 -22.68 -9.45
N ILE A 164 -6.34 -22.00 -9.31
CA ILE A 164 -7.66 -22.51 -9.75
C ILE A 164 -7.73 -22.63 -11.28
N ALA A 165 -7.09 -21.72 -12.01
CA ALA A 165 -6.99 -21.79 -13.46
C ALA A 165 -6.07 -22.93 -13.92
N HIS A 166 -4.99 -23.22 -13.19
CA HIS A 166 -4.10 -24.36 -13.48
C HIS A 166 -4.72 -25.73 -13.11
N ASP A 167 -5.57 -25.78 -12.08
CA ASP A 167 -6.28 -27.01 -11.70
C ASP A 167 -7.45 -27.36 -12.64
N ARG A 168 -7.92 -26.40 -13.44
CA ARG A 168 -8.90 -26.66 -14.50
C ARG A 168 -8.17 -27.04 -15.79
N ALA A 169 -7.70 -28.27 -15.84
CA ALA A 169 -7.52 -28.94 -17.13
C ALA A 169 -8.85 -28.88 -17.91
N PRO A 170 -8.85 -28.59 -19.23
CA PRO A 170 -10.08 -28.59 -20.02
C PRO A 170 -10.63 -30.00 -20.04
N ILE A 171 -11.77 -30.20 -19.36
CA ILE A 171 -12.58 -31.40 -19.51
C ILE A 171 -13.09 -31.37 -20.95
N THR A 172 -12.50 -32.21 -21.81
CA THR A 172 -13.06 -32.55 -23.12
C THR A 172 -14.44 -33.17 -22.90
N PRO A 173 -15.52 -32.62 -23.48
CA PRO A 173 -16.82 -33.25 -23.39
C PRO A 173 -16.87 -34.34 -24.45
N ASP A 174 -16.52 -35.57 -24.07
CA ASP A 174 -16.90 -36.72 -24.88
C ASP A 174 -17.03 -37.98 -24.03
N GLY A 175 -18.05 -38.77 -24.33
CA GLY A 175 -18.16 -40.15 -23.88
C GLY A 175 -18.96 -40.38 -22.60
N GLU A 176 -20.26 -40.58 -22.78
CA GLU A 176 -21.15 -41.34 -21.92
C GLU A 176 -20.48 -42.67 -21.47
N ALA A 177 -20.19 -42.80 -20.18
CA ALA A 177 -19.82 -44.06 -19.55
C ALA A 177 -20.26 -44.07 -18.08
N ASP A 178 -21.28 -44.88 -17.84
CA ASP A 178 -21.85 -45.27 -16.57
C ASP A 178 -20.74 -45.72 -15.59
N ALA A 179 -20.49 -44.93 -14.54
CA ALA A 179 -19.57 -45.25 -13.46
C ALA A 179 -20.31 -45.21 -12.13
N PRO A 180 -20.13 -46.21 -11.24
CA PRO A 180 -20.87 -46.27 -9.99
C PRO A 180 -20.52 -45.07 -9.10
N ALA A 181 -21.55 -44.37 -8.65
CA ALA A 181 -21.44 -43.20 -7.78
C ALA A 181 -20.57 -43.52 -6.56
N GLU A 182 -19.39 -42.90 -6.46
CA GLU A 182 -18.57 -42.97 -5.25
C GLU A 182 -19.42 -42.53 -4.05
N GLU A 183 -19.57 -43.43 -3.07
CA GLU A 183 -20.30 -43.22 -1.82
C GLU A 183 -19.58 -42.17 -0.94
N GLY A 184 -19.70 -40.90 -1.32
CA GLY A 184 -19.29 -39.77 -0.47
C GLY A 184 -20.22 -39.66 0.74
N LEU A 185 -19.65 -39.64 1.93
CA LEU A 185 -20.37 -39.48 3.19
C LEU A 185 -20.76 -38.01 3.39
N ASP A 186 -22.05 -37.76 3.61
CA ASP A 186 -22.55 -36.45 3.99
C ASP A 186 -22.34 -36.22 5.49
N VAL A 187 -21.42 -35.31 5.83
CA VAL A 187 -21.16 -34.89 7.20
C VAL A 187 -21.96 -33.61 7.47
N ARG A 188 -22.88 -33.70 8.43
CA ARG A 188 -23.63 -32.57 8.96
C ARG A 188 -22.99 -32.12 10.27
N VAL A 189 -22.59 -30.86 10.34
CA VAL A 189 -22.08 -30.25 11.57
C VAL A 189 -23.12 -29.24 12.06
N ASP A 190 -23.82 -29.61 13.12
CA ASP A 190 -24.69 -28.68 13.83
C ASP A 190 -23.83 -27.76 14.71
N ARG A 191 -24.01 -26.45 14.55
CA ARG A 191 -23.31 -25.42 15.32
C ARG A 191 -24.13 -25.13 16.59
N PRO A 192 -23.51 -24.98 17.78
CA PRO A 192 -24.24 -24.63 18.98
C PRO A 192 -24.88 -23.24 18.85
N ASP A 193 -26.10 -23.10 19.37
CA ASP A 193 -26.90 -21.88 19.27
C ASP A 193 -26.21 -20.71 19.98
N GLY A 194 -26.05 -19.59 19.25
CA GLY A 194 -25.58 -18.31 19.78
C GLY A 194 -26.74 -17.31 19.89
N PRO A 195 -26.63 -16.28 20.76
CA PRO A 195 -27.76 -15.40 21.09
C PRO A 195 -28.23 -14.51 19.92
N ASP A 196 -27.41 -14.34 18.88
CA ASP A 196 -27.74 -13.56 17.69
C ASP A 196 -27.41 -14.35 16.41
N GLY A 197 -28.42 -14.79 15.67
CA GLY A 197 -28.27 -14.98 14.22
C GLY A 197 -28.57 -16.36 13.63
N LEU A 198 -29.05 -16.30 12.39
CA LEU A 198 -29.35 -17.40 11.46
C LEU A 198 -28.43 -18.62 11.60
N CYS A 199 -29.03 -19.74 12.00
CA CYS A 199 -28.36 -21.03 12.14
C CYS A 199 -28.71 -21.93 10.95
N ALA A 200 -27.89 -21.92 9.90
CA ALA A 200 -27.95 -22.95 8.85
C ALA A 200 -26.91 -24.04 9.15
N PRO A 201 -27.31 -25.33 9.25
CA PRO A 201 -26.36 -26.42 9.45
C PRO A 201 -25.46 -26.57 8.22
N LEU A 202 -24.15 -26.72 8.46
CA LEU A 202 -23.18 -26.92 7.39
C LEU A 202 -23.20 -28.39 6.97
N ARG A 203 -23.29 -28.64 5.65
CA ARG A 203 -23.24 -29.98 5.05
C ARG A 203 -22.01 -30.05 4.13
N PHE A 204 -21.15 -31.03 4.37
CA PHE A 204 -19.99 -31.30 3.54
C PHE A 204 -20.07 -32.74 3.04
N ARG A 205 -19.68 -32.96 1.80
CA ARG A 205 -19.51 -34.32 1.25
C ARG A 205 -18.04 -34.66 1.32
N VAL A 206 -17.68 -35.67 2.11
CA VAL A 206 -16.29 -36.04 2.37
C VAL A 206 -16.05 -37.45 1.83
N ARG A 207 -14.92 -37.62 1.13
CA ARG A 207 -14.47 -38.95 0.70
C ARG A 207 -14.00 -39.75 1.94
N PRO A 208 -14.33 -41.04 2.05
CA PRO A 208 -14.02 -41.85 3.24
C PRO A 208 -12.54 -41.81 3.65
N GLU A 209 -11.63 -41.68 2.68
CA GLU A 209 -10.18 -41.62 2.86
C GLU A 209 -9.70 -40.47 3.77
N HIS A 210 -10.52 -39.42 3.93
CA HIS A 210 -10.16 -38.22 4.70
C HIS A 210 -10.69 -38.24 6.14
N LEU A 211 -11.46 -39.27 6.54
CA LEU A 211 -11.90 -39.45 7.92
C LEU A 211 -10.82 -40.21 8.71
N ARG A 212 -9.92 -39.49 9.38
CA ARG A 212 -9.04 -40.11 10.38
C ARG A 212 -9.84 -40.46 11.63
N THR A 213 -10.02 -41.75 11.90
CA THR A 213 -10.58 -42.28 13.14
C THR A 213 -9.63 -42.01 14.30
N GLY A 214 -9.77 -40.85 14.95
CA GLY A 214 -9.12 -40.56 16.22
C GLY A 214 -9.87 -41.24 17.36
N ALA A 215 -9.56 -42.50 17.66
CA ALA A 215 -9.94 -43.14 18.91
C ALA A 215 -9.08 -42.56 20.03
N ILE A 216 -9.62 -41.63 20.81
CA ILE A 216 -8.98 -41.17 22.04
C ILE A 216 -9.33 -42.19 23.11
N ALA A 217 -8.36 -43.06 23.41
CA ALA A 217 -8.42 -43.98 24.53
C ALA A 217 -8.40 -43.20 25.84
N ASP A 218 -9.39 -43.49 26.66
CA ASP A 218 -9.51 -43.14 28.07
C ASP A 218 -8.37 -43.86 28.83
N THR A 219 -7.51 -43.11 29.50
CA THR A 219 -6.58 -43.65 30.51
C THR A 219 -6.44 -42.61 31.62
N ASP A 220 -7.24 -42.84 32.66
CA ASP A 220 -7.09 -42.30 34.00
C ASP A 220 -6.33 -43.34 34.83
N ASP A 221 -5.17 -42.97 35.37
CA ASP A 221 -4.74 -43.38 36.71
C ASP A 221 -3.70 -42.38 37.24
N GLY A 222 -3.78 -42.08 38.54
CA GLY A 222 -2.99 -41.06 39.23
C GLY A 222 -1.51 -41.44 39.42
N THR A 223 -0.67 -40.77 40.21
CA THR A 223 -0.88 -39.88 41.35
C THR A 223 0.53 -39.34 41.78
N TRP A 224 0.62 -38.15 42.38
CA TRP A 224 1.77 -37.53 43.12
C TRP A 224 3.03 -37.13 42.33
N ASP A 225 3.84 -36.11 42.66
CA ASP A 225 3.86 -34.93 43.54
C ASP A 225 5.31 -34.40 43.42
N ARG A 226 5.53 -33.12 43.05
CA ARG A 226 6.39 -32.17 43.80
C ARG A 226 6.49 -30.78 43.15
N SER A 227 6.30 -29.80 44.00
CA SER A 227 6.28 -28.34 43.86
C SER A 227 7.52 -27.66 43.26
N THR A 228 7.28 -26.53 42.55
CA THR A 228 7.82 -25.21 42.93
C THR A 228 6.91 -24.07 42.42
N HIS A 229 6.67 -23.09 43.30
CA HIS A 229 5.76 -21.92 43.24
C HIS A 229 6.23 -20.84 42.22
N HIS A 230 5.46 -19.89 41.65
CA HIS A 230 4.44 -18.97 42.17
C HIS A 230 3.53 -18.37 41.06
N ARG A 231 2.26 -18.13 41.41
CA ARG A 231 1.11 -17.47 40.70
C ARG A 231 1.18 -15.91 40.73
N PRO A 232 0.22 -15.08 40.21
CA PRO A 232 -1.17 -15.37 39.73
C PRO A 232 -1.73 -14.57 38.51
N ARG A 233 -2.78 -15.11 37.85
CA ARG A 233 -4.02 -14.31 37.64
C ARG A 233 -5.26 -15.21 37.56
N LYS A 234 -6.16 -15.05 38.55
CA LYS A 234 -7.57 -15.49 38.57
C LYS A 234 -8.35 -14.70 37.48
N LYS A 235 -9.42 -15.16 36.85
CA LYS A 235 -10.58 -15.95 37.32
C LYS A 235 -11.12 -16.84 36.19
N ARG A 236 -11.41 -18.10 36.53
CA ARG A 236 -12.39 -18.97 35.86
C ARG A 236 -13.71 -18.88 36.63
N ARG A 237 -14.84 -19.03 35.93
CA ARG A 237 -16.07 -19.70 36.40
C ARG A 237 -16.98 -20.00 35.16
N PRO A 238 -17.94 -20.93 35.26
CA PRO A 238 -17.73 -22.30 34.76
C PRO A 238 -18.87 -22.87 33.88
N GLY A 239 -18.58 -24.00 33.23
CA GLY A 239 -19.51 -25.13 33.11
C GLY A 239 -20.47 -25.13 31.92
N CYS A 240 -20.32 -26.10 31.02
CA CYS A 240 -21.46 -26.84 30.49
C CYS A 240 -20.98 -28.22 30.00
N ARG A 241 -21.60 -29.28 30.54
CA ARG A 241 -21.49 -30.65 30.06
C ARG A 241 -22.15 -30.73 28.68
N VAL A 242 -21.61 -31.54 27.77
CA VAL A 242 -22.35 -31.99 26.59
C VAL A 242 -22.28 -33.50 26.54
N ASP A 243 -23.47 -34.08 26.63
CA ASP A 243 -23.75 -35.50 26.64
C ASP A 243 -23.49 -36.19 25.29
N ALA A 244 -23.46 -37.52 25.37
CA ALA A 244 -23.16 -38.49 24.34
C ALA A 244 -23.84 -38.26 22.97
N ARG A 245 -23.06 -38.45 21.90
CA ARG A 245 -23.57 -38.58 20.52
C ARG A 245 -23.94 -40.03 20.23
N THR A 246 -25.21 -40.29 19.95
CA THR A 246 -25.67 -41.54 19.33
C THR A 246 -25.46 -41.48 17.82
N VAL A 247 -24.74 -42.45 17.27
CA VAL A 247 -24.66 -42.72 15.83
C VAL A 247 -25.76 -43.71 15.45
N ARG A 248 -26.55 -43.40 14.42
CA ARG A 248 -27.57 -44.29 13.87
C ARG A 248 -27.24 -44.60 12.40
N PRO A 249 -27.18 -45.87 11.99
CA PRO A 249 -26.98 -46.22 10.59
C PRO A 249 -28.25 -45.93 9.77
N ALA A 250 -28.07 -45.42 8.56
CA ALA A 250 -29.17 -45.15 7.63
C ALA A 250 -29.78 -46.46 7.11
N ARG A 251 -31.09 -46.60 7.27
CA ARG A 251 -31.90 -47.70 6.71
C ARG A 251 -31.97 -47.55 5.18
N ARG A 252 -31.57 -48.62 4.47
CA ARG A 252 -31.91 -48.85 3.04
C ARG A 252 -33.43 -48.87 2.88
N ARG A 253 -33.97 -48.09 1.93
CA ARG A 253 -35.30 -48.34 1.36
C ARG A 253 -35.12 -49.35 0.22
N ALA A 254 -35.92 -50.42 0.28
CA ALA A 254 -36.17 -51.32 -0.84
C ALA A 254 -37.20 -50.68 -1.78
#